data_AF-A0A814MI55-F1
#
_entry.id   AF-A0A814MI55-F1
#
_cell.length_a   1.000
_cell.length_b   1.000
_cell.length_c   1.000
_cell.angle_alpha   90.00
_cell.angle_beta   90.00
_cell.angle_gamma   90.00
#
_symmetry.space_group_name_H-M   'P 1'
#
loop_
_entity.id
_entity.type
_entity.pdbx_description
1 polymer ?
#
loop_
_entity_poly.entity_id
_entity_poly.type
_entity_poly.pdbx_seq_one_letter_code
_entity_poly.pdbx_strand_id
1 'polypeptide(L)'
;DESDTQLAGLTDCIKEEISGRGWHRMGQLMLKVGHFDQAEELYNELLKGASDDRETAHIYHMLGMLKNDQGKHPEAVKLYEKSLEIKRKTLPEDDASLANTYNNIALAYDNMGE
;
A
#
# COMPACT_ATOMS: atom_id res chain seq x y z
N ASP A 1 -18.37 0.45 -15.83
CA ASP A 1 -18.94 -0.79 -16.43
C ASP A 1 -17.90 -1.71 -17.06
N GLU A 2 -17.26 -1.42 -18.19
CA GLU A 2 -16.17 -2.31 -18.70
C GLU A 2 -14.88 -2.24 -17.84
N SER A 3 -14.56 -1.07 -17.30
CA SER A 3 -13.44 -0.84 -16.38
C SER A 3 -13.58 -1.66 -15.09
N ASP A 4 -14.78 -1.73 -14.54
CA ASP A 4 -15.06 -2.43 -13.27
C ASP A 4 -15.06 -3.95 -13.47
N THR A 5 -15.44 -4.41 -14.67
CA THR A 5 -15.41 -5.83 -15.05
C THR A 5 -13.97 -6.31 -15.27
N GLN A 6 -13.11 -5.48 -15.87
CA GLN A 6 -11.67 -5.77 -15.98
C GLN A 6 -10.99 -5.73 -14.60
N LEU A 7 -11.38 -4.79 -13.75
CA LEU A 7 -10.86 -4.67 -12.38
C LEU A 7 -11.19 -5.90 -11.54
N ALA A 8 -12.43 -6.40 -11.60
CA ALA A 8 -12.85 -7.61 -10.91
C ALA A 8 -12.08 -8.85 -11.41
N GLY A 9 -11.92 -8.99 -12.73
CA GLY A 9 -11.16 -10.10 -13.32
C GLY A 9 -9.67 -10.08 -12.96
N LEU A 10 -9.04 -8.89 -12.91
CA LEU A 10 -7.66 -8.73 -12.44
C LEU A 10 -7.53 -9.01 -10.93
N THR A 11 -8.53 -8.59 -10.15
CA THR A 11 -8.56 -8.83 -8.70
C THR A 11 -8.64 -10.31 -8.38
N ASP A 12 -9.48 -11.07 -9.09
CA ASP A 12 -9.62 -12.51 -8.87
C ASP A 12 -8.43 -13.31 -9.41
N CYS A 13 -7.86 -12.91 -10.56
CA CYS A 13 -6.64 -13.51 -11.10
C CYS A 13 -5.44 -13.34 -10.14
N ILE A 14 -5.33 -12.20 -9.46
CA ILE A 14 -4.23 -11.91 -8.53
C ILE A 14 -4.49 -12.52 -7.13
N LYS A 15 -5.74 -12.72 -6.72
CA LYS A 15 -6.06 -13.52 -5.51
C LYS A 15 -5.61 -14.98 -5.69
N GLU A 16 -5.71 -15.52 -6.90
CA GLU A 16 -5.21 -16.85 -7.23
C GLU A 16 -3.67 -16.89 -7.36
N GLU A 17 -3.01 -15.77 -7.67
CA GLU A 17 -1.55 -15.63 -7.83
C GLU A 17 -0.83 -15.19 -6.52
N ILE A 18 -0.97 -16.03 -5.49
CA ILE A 18 -0.01 -16.32 -4.39
C ILE A 18 1.11 -15.29 -4.09
N SER A 19 1.15 -14.77 -2.85
CA SER A 19 2.34 -14.23 -2.14
C SER A 19 2.98 -12.93 -2.67
N GLY A 20 2.40 -11.78 -2.29
CA GLY A 20 3.14 -10.54 -1.99
C GLY A 20 3.74 -9.72 -3.14
N ARG A 21 3.91 -10.25 -4.35
CA ARG A 21 4.48 -9.50 -5.50
C ARG A 21 3.44 -8.98 -6.51
N GLY A 22 2.29 -9.63 -6.64
CA GLY A 22 1.23 -9.20 -7.56
C GLY A 22 0.60 -7.86 -7.18
N TRP A 23 0.30 -7.66 -5.89
CA TRP A 23 -0.43 -6.48 -5.41
C TRP A 23 0.37 -5.17 -5.50
N HIS A 24 1.69 -5.24 -5.28
CA HIS A 24 2.57 -4.08 -5.40
C HIS A 24 2.56 -3.51 -6.82
N ARG A 25 2.65 -4.39 -7.82
CA ARG A 25 2.71 -4.00 -9.23
C ARG A 25 1.37 -3.46 -9.73
N MET A 26 0.25 -4.02 -9.26
CA MET A 26 -1.09 -3.52 -9.57
C MET A 26 -1.33 -2.15 -8.95
N GLY A 27 -0.96 -1.98 -7.68
CA GLY A 27 -0.92 -0.69 -7.02
C GLY A 27 -0.25 0.40 -7.83
N GLN A 28 1.01 0.15 -8.21
CA GLN A 28 1.77 1.07 -9.04
C GLN A 28 1.15 1.31 -10.42
N LEU A 29 0.50 0.31 -11.01
CA LEU A 29 -0.23 0.48 -12.27
C LEU A 29 -1.46 1.37 -12.09
N MET A 30 -2.27 1.14 -11.05
CA MET A 30 -3.45 1.96 -10.75
C MET A 30 -3.08 3.40 -10.40
N LEU A 31 -1.99 3.59 -9.65
CA LEU A 31 -1.39 4.92 -9.39
C LEU A 31 -1.00 5.61 -10.69
N LYS A 32 -0.34 4.89 -11.62
CA LYS A 32 0.08 5.44 -12.92
C LYS A 32 -1.07 5.78 -13.86
N VAL A 33 -2.19 5.07 -13.77
CA VAL A 33 -3.38 5.34 -14.59
C VAL A 33 -4.32 6.35 -13.91
N GLY A 34 -4.05 6.73 -12.66
CA GLY A 34 -4.84 7.73 -11.92
C GLY A 34 -6.14 7.19 -11.31
N HIS A 35 -6.32 5.87 -11.26
CA HIS A 35 -7.49 5.22 -10.65
C HIS A 35 -7.31 5.06 -9.15
N PHE A 36 -7.16 6.18 -8.45
CA PHE A 36 -6.82 6.17 -7.04
C PHE A 36 -7.92 5.56 -6.14
N ASP A 37 -9.19 5.79 -6.48
CA ASP A 37 -10.33 5.27 -5.71
C ASP A 37 -10.41 3.73 -5.79
N GLN A 38 -10.20 3.17 -6.98
CA GLN A 38 -10.16 1.72 -7.19
C GLN A 38 -8.96 1.07 -6.49
N ALA A 39 -7.81 1.74 -6.46
CA ALA A 39 -6.65 1.28 -5.69
C ALA A 39 -6.94 1.26 -4.18
N GLU A 40 -7.60 2.31 -3.68
CA GLU A 40 -7.97 2.41 -2.27
C GLU A 40 -8.95 1.31 -1.87
N GLU A 41 -9.97 1.05 -2.70
CA GLU A 41 -10.93 -0.03 -2.47
C GLU A 41 -10.25 -1.40 -2.45
N LEU A 42 -9.40 -1.68 -3.44
CA LEU A 42 -8.65 -2.95 -3.51
C LEU A 42 -7.79 -3.17 -2.26
N TYR A 43 -7.05 -2.15 -1.82
CA TYR A 43 -6.21 -2.28 -0.64
C TYR A 43 -7.00 -2.43 0.66
N ASN A 44 -8.16 -1.77 0.78
CA ASN A 44 -9.03 -1.94 1.93
C ASN A 44 -9.66 -3.35 1.96
N GLU A 45 -10.03 -3.91 0.81
CA GLU A 45 -10.49 -5.29 0.72
C GLU A 45 -9.38 -6.29 1.08
N LEU A 46 -8.15 -6.07 0.59
CA LEU A 46 -6.99 -6.87 0.99
C LEU A 46 -6.72 -6.77 2.49
N LEU A 47 -6.87 -5.60 3.09
CA LEU A 47 -6.67 -5.40 4.52
C LEU A 47 -7.67 -6.21 5.36
N LYS A 48 -8.91 -6.39 4.89
CA LYS A 48 -9.92 -7.23 5.56
C LYS A 48 -9.59 -8.72 5.47
N GLY A 49 -8.93 -9.15 4.39
CA GLY A 49 -8.54 -10.53 4.14
C GLY A 49 -7.12 -10.88 4.60
N ALA A 50 -6.38 -9.93 5.16
CA ALA A 50 -4.99 -10.14 5.55
C ALA A 50 -4.86 -11.27 6.58
N SER A 51 -4.00 -12.23 6.25
CA SER A 51 -3.83 -13.48 7.00
C SER A 51 -2.73 -13.39 8.05
N ASP A 52 -1.80 -12.45 7.89
CA ASP A 52 -0.71 -12.22 8.84
C ASP A 52 -0.32 -10.73 8.97
N ASP A 53 0.48 -10.47 10.01
CA ASP A 53 1.00 -9.14 10.34
C ASP A 53 1.90 -8.56 9.23
N ARG A 54 2.67 -9.41 8.54
CA ARG A 54 3.58 -8.95 7.49
C ARG A 54 2.80 -8.43 6.28
N GLU A 55 1.78 -9.16 5.86
CA GLU A 55 0.83 -8.81 4.82
C GLU A 55 0.09 -7.51 5.18
N THR A 56 -0.43 -7.44 6.41
CA THR A 56 -1.06 -6.23 6.95
C THR A 56 -0.13 -5.02 6.87
N ALA A 57 1.14 -5.18 7.25
CA ALA A 57 2.12 -4.10 7.20
C ALA A 57 2.42 -3.64 5.77
N HIS A 58 2.46 -4.56 4.81
CA HIS A 58 2.66 -4.24 3.40
C HIS A 58 1.47 -3.47 2.83
N ILE A 59 0.24 -3.88 3.15
CA ILE A 59 -0.98 -3.21 2.68
C ILE A 59 -1.04 -1.78 3.21
N TYR A 60 -0.75 -1.56 4.50
CA TYR A 60 -0.66 -0.21 5.06
C TYR A 60 0.40 0.65 4.38
N HIS A 61 1.56 0.07 4.04
CA HIS A 61 2.60 0.80 3.32
C HIS A 61 2.12 1.23 1.92
N MET A 62 1.43 0.36 1.19
CA MET A 62 0.88 0.67 -0.13
C MET A 62 -0.23 1.73 -0.06
N LEU A 63 -1.13 1.65 0.91
CA LEU A 63 -2.13 2.69 1.18
C LEU A 63 -1.45 4.03 1.48
N GLY A 64 -0.36 4.04 2.24
CA GLY A 64 0.43 5.24 2.51
C GLY A 64 0.97 5.88 1.23
N MET A 65 1.53 5.07 0.33
CA MET A 65 2.01 5.54 -0.98
C MET A 65 0.87 6.15 -1.80
N LEU A 66 -0.28 5.47 -1.85
CA LEU A 66 -1.45 5.97 -2.54
C LEU A 66 -1.95 7.31 -2.00
N LYS A 67 -2.02 7.46 -0.68
CA LYS A 67 -2.42 8.74 -0.07
C LYS A 67 -1.40 9.85 -0.34
N ASN A 68 -0.11 9.52 -0.36
CA ASN A 68 0.92 10.50 -0.68
C ASN A 68 0.79 10.99 -2.13
N ASP A 69 0.57 10.08 -3.07
CA ASP A 69 0.39 10.40 -4.49
C ASP A 69 -0.92 11.17 -4.75
N GLN A 70 -1.94 10.99 -3.92
CA GLN A 70 -3.17 11.80 -3.90
C GLN A 70 -2.99 13.21 -3.27
N GLY A 71 -1.80 13.56 -2.78
CA GLY A 71 -1.55 14.81 -2.03
C GLY A 71 -2.07 14.79 -0.59
N LYS A 72 -2.59 13.65 -0.11
CA LYS A 72 -3.09 13.47 1.27
C LYS A 72 -1.96 13.04 2.20
N HIS A 73 -0.89 13.83 2.22
CA HIS A 73 0.32 13.54 2.99
C HIS A 73 0.09 13.26 4.50
N PRO A 74 -0.83 13.96 5.22
CA PRO A 74 -1.10 13.62 6.62
C PRO A 74 -1.69 12.22 6.82
N GLU A 75 -2.50 11.74 5.88
CA GLU A 75 -3.05 10.39 5.91
C GLU A 75 -1.97 9.37 5.56
N ALA A 76 -1.10 9.69 4.60
CA ALA A 76 0.03 8.85 4.20
C ALA A 76 0.95 8.54 5.38
N VAL A 77 1.34 9.57 6.15
CA VAL A 77 2.18 9.41 7.35
C VAL A 77 1.56 8.42 8.33
N LYS A 78 0.27 8.59 8.68
CA LYS A 78 -0.43 7.68 9.61
C LYS A 78 -0.43 6.23 9.14
N LEU A 79 -0.56 6.01 7.83
CA LEU A 79 -0.56 4.68 7.23
C LEU A 79 0.84 4.06 7.24
N TYR A 80 1.86 4.85 6.93
CA TYR A 80 3.25 4.41 7.04
C TYR A 80 3.66 4.10 8.48
N GLU A 81 3.21 4.88 9.47
CA GLU A 81 3.45 4.62 10.89
C GLU A 81 2.83 3.29 11.33
N LYS A 82 1.59 2.99 10.90
CA LYS A 82 0.96 1.68 11.15
C LYS A 82 1.77 0.53 10.54
N SER A 83 2.23 0.70 9.30
CA SER A 83 3.11 -0.28 8.64
C SER A 83 4.41 -0.47 9.44
N LEU A 84 5.03 0.63 9.87
CA LEU A 84 6.28 0.63 10.60
C LEU A 84 6.14 -0.08 11.95
N GLU A 85 5.06 0.16 12.68
CA GLU A 85 4.80 -0.48 13.98
C GLU A 85 4.77 -2.00 13.84
N ILE A 86 4.08 -2.51 12.82
CA ILE A 86 3.98 -3.96 12.58
C ILE A 86 5.31 -4.52 12.08
N LYS A 87 6.00 -3.84 11.15
CA LYS A 87 7.32 -4.24 10.67
C LYS A 87 8.34 -4.32 11.82
N ARG A 88 8.34 -3.37 12.76
CA ARG A 88 9.25 -3.38 13.92
C ARG A 88 9.02 -4.55 14.88
N LYS A 89 7.79 -5.11 14.92
CA LYS A 89 7.48 -6.30 15.72
C LYS A 89 7.88 -7.60 15.02
N THR A 90 7.94 -7.59 13.69
CA THR A 90 8.05 -8.80 12.86
C THR A 90 9.40 -8.95 12.16
N LEU A 91 10.18 -7.87 12.04
CA LEU A 91 11.46 -7.82 11.34
C LEU A 91 12.60 -7.43 12.29
N PRO A 92 13.84 -7.87 12.01
CA PRO A 92 15.03 -7.36 12.67
C PRO A 92 15.19 -5.84 12.47
N GLU A 93 15.85 -5.17 13.41
CA GLU A 93 16.07 -3.71 13.34
C GLU A 93 16.85 -3.27 12.09
N ASP A 94 17.69 -4.15 11.55
CA ASP A 94 18.57 -3.88 10.39
C ASP A 94 17.88 -4.15 9.04
N ASP A 95 16.59 -4.49 9.05
CA ASP A 95 15.85 -4.84 7.82
C ASP A 95 15.64 -3.61 6.92
N ALA A 96 16.03 -3.74 5.65
CA ALA A 96 15.89 -2.68 4.65
C ALA A 96 14.43 -2.19 4.46
N SER A 97 13.44 -3.04 4.77
CA SER A 97 12.02 -2.70 4.70
C SER A 97 11.61 -1.65 5.73
N LEU A 98 12.33 -1.54 6.85
CA LEU A 98 12.15 -0.47 7.83
C LEU A 98 12.67 0.85 7.28
N ALA A 99 13.88 0.86 6.72
CA ALA A 99 14.48 2.04 6.09
C ALA A 99 13.60 2.62 4.98
N ASN A 100 13.02 1.75 4.13
CA ASN A 100 12.07 2.17 3.10
C ASN A 100 10.82 2.86 3.68
N THR A 101 10.27 2.35 4.79
CA THR A 101 9.13 3.00 5.44
C THR A 101 9.52 4.36 6.03
N TYR A 102 10.68 4.46 6.68
CA TYR A 102 11.19 5.75 7.18
C TYR A 102 11.39 6.78 6.07
N ASN A 103 11.97 6.38 4.94
CA ASN A 103 12.16 7.27 3.80
C ASN A 103 10.82 7.80 3.26
N ASN A 104 9.80 6.94 3.17
CA ASN A 104 8.48 7.35 2.70
C ASN A 104 7.74 8.26 3.69
N ILE A 105 7.95 8.08 5.00
CA ILE A 105 7.45 9.01 6.03
C ILE A 105 8.13 10.38 5.86
N ALA A 106 9.45 10.40 5.72
CA ALA A 106 10.21 11.64 5.53
C ALA A 106 9.77 12.37 4.25
N LEU A 107 9.60 11.66 3.14
CA LEU A 107 9.09 12.21 1.88
C LEU A 107 7.67 12.78 2.05
N ALA A 108 6.79 12.08 2.77
CA ALA A 108 5.45 12.58 3.02
C ALA A 108 5.48 13.87 3.85
N TYR A 109 6.36 13.98 4.86
CA TYR A 109 6.54 15.22 5.61
C TYR A 109 7.13 16.36 4.77
N ASP A 110 8.07 16.06 3.88
CA ASP A 110 8.64 17.05 2.96
C ASP A 110 7.55 17.63 2.05
N ASN A 111 6.72 16.77 1.46
CA ASN A 111 5.58 17.18 0.64
C ASN A 111 4.48 17.93 1.43
N MET A 112 4.42 17.83 2.76
CA MET A 112 3.50 18.65 3.59
C MET A 112 4.00 20.08 3.79
N GLY A 113 5.31 20.30 3.62
CA GLY A 113 5.97 21.58 3.86
C GLY A 113 6.06 22.48 2.62
N GLU A 114 5.83 21.92 1.42
CA GLU A 114 5.69 22.66 0.15
C GLU A 114 4.25 23.17 -0.06
#